data_AF-A0A7W7MVA7-F1
#
_entry.id   AF-A0A7W7MVA7-F1
#
_cell.length_a   1.000
_cell.length_b   1.000
_cell.length_c   1.000
_cell.angle_alpha   90.00
_cell.angle_beta   90.00
_cell.angle_gamma   90.00
#
_symmetry.space_group_name_H-M   'P 1'
#
loop_
_entity.id
_entity.type
_entity.pdbx_description
1 polymer ?
#
loop_
_entity_poly.entity_id
_entity_poly.type
_entity_poly.pdbx_seq_one_letter_code
_entity_poly.pdbx_strand_id
1 'polypeptide(L)'
;MVKAEAWRLVTEDGEWDLPEALHHWDYQMDLRLRRSVRVDLDRAHADSALAPNVPLTLAAVWTSTGSNLRGPAQRVPIEGSGMLPVELDVRLRGTELGGVLILDTALVLAEGSPDGAFAAPRRAGSVLWSDRRSLRLQGDAAQFPMAVIDFAKTSFPDRAAWHLQIGERLEAATMGSLLLLINERNETAATAFKNAANPRPVDKVILSTIYGDAARIMIEHALRHGDFGDDAAFGEDSLGSTLIGLCTTLFPGASINELRLRQEQSPSLFASELQAAVGIWEVV
;
A
#
# COMPACT_ATOMS: atom_id res chain seq x y z
N MET A 1 0.58 17.58 -27.43
CA MET A 1 0.49 18.77 -26.56
C MET A 1 1.18 18.59 -25.20
N VAL A 2 1.01 17.50 -24.45
CA VAL A 2 1.66 17.29 -23.13
C VAL A 2 2.71 16.17 -23.18
N LYS A 3 3.85 16.36 -22.51
CA LYS A 3 4.82 15.31 -22.17
C LYS A 3 5.05 15.31 -20.67
N ALA A 4 4.78 14.19 -20.01
CA ALA A 4 4.86 14.10 -18.57
C ALA A 4 5.86 13.00 -18.17
N GLU A 5 6.80 13.33 -17.29
CA GLU A 5 7.79 12.38 -16.76
C GLU A 5 7.13 11.46 -15.72
N ALA A 6 7.84 10.43 -15.26
CA ALA A 6 7.36 9.56 -14.19
C ALA A 6 7.20 10.37 -12.88
N TRP A 7 6.27 9.94 -12.04
CA TRP A 7 6.23 10.44 -10.67
C TRP A 7 7.49 9.97 -9.93
N ARG A 8 8.00 10.82 -9.05
CA ARG A 8 9.13 10.55 -8.16
C ARG A 8 8.69 10.66 -6.71
N LEU A 9 9.18 9.75 -5.87
CA LEU A 9 9.04 9.82 -4.42
C LEU A 9 10.19 10.68 -3.86
N VAL A 10 9.85 11.67 -3.05
CA VAL A 10 10.81 12.55 -2.38
C VAL A 10 10.95 12.12 -0.92
N THR A 11 12.15 11.71 -0.54
CA THR A 11 12.53 11.29 0.83
C THR A 11 13.61 12.23 1.38
N GLU A 12 13.97 12.10 2.66
CA GLU A 12 15.13 12.82 3.21
C GLU A 12 16.44 12.44 2.51
N ASP A 13 16.55 11.18 2.06
CA ASP A 13 17.74 10.62 1.41
C ASP A 13 17.84 10.97 -0.09
N GLY A 14 16.80 11.58 -0.67
CA GLY A 14 16.79 12.00 -2.07
C GLY A 14 15.48 11.73 -2.80
N GLU A 15 15.53 11.86 -4.13
CA GLU A 15 14.40 11.59 -5.03
C GLU A 15 14.59 10.27 -5.78
N TRP A 16 13.54 9.46 -5.81
CA TRP A 16 13.54 8.13 -6.41
C TRP A 16 12.39 8.00 -7.38
N ASP A 17 12.54 7.19 -8.42
CA ASP A 17 11.41 6.82 -9.27
C ASP A 17 10.31 6.17 -8.43
N LEU A 18 9.05 6.53 -8.68
CA LEU A 18 7.93 5.97 -7.93
C LEU A 18 7.81 4.47 -8.23
N PRO A 19 7.98 3.59 -7.24
CA PRO A 19 7.85 2.15 -7.45
C PRO A 19 6.39 1.76 -7.67
N GLU A 20 6.15 0.52 -8.10
CA GLU A 20 4.78 -0.03 -8.22
C GLU A 20 4.16 -0.34 -6.85
N ALA A 21 4.99 -0.56 -5.83
CA ALA A 21 4.58 -0.84 -4.46
C ALA A 21 5.55 -0.22 -3.44
N LEU A 22 5.01 0.34 -2.37
CA LEU A 22 5.78 0.76 -1.19
C LEU A 22 5.57 -0.26 -0.07
N HIS A 23 6.55 -1.16 0.06
CA HIS A 23 6.49 -2.30 0.99
C HIS A 23 6.67 -1.94 2.48
N HIS A 24 7.21 -0.74 2.77
CA HIS A 24 7.49 -0.28 4.13
C HIS A 24 6.70 0.99 4.51
N TRP A 25 5.63 1.27 3.78
CA TRP A 25 4.80 2.44 4.02
C TRP A 25 3.77 2.16 5.13
N ASP A 26 3.59 3.11 6.04
CA ASP A 26 2.56 3.08 7.09
C ASP A 26 1.75 4.40 7.12
N TYR A 27 0.65 4.43 7.88
CA TYR A 27 -0.22 5.61 7.97
C TYR A 27 0.41 6.81 8.70
N GLN A 28 1.56 6.64 9.35
CA GLN A 28 2.32 7.74 9.96
C GLN A 28 3.29 8.36 8.95
N MET A 29 3.52 7.69 7.80
CA MET A 29 4.39 8.13 6.73
C MET A 29 3.63 8.98 5.70
N ASP A 30 3.82 10.30 5.76
CA ASP A 30 3.39 11.21 4.71
C ASP A 30 4.17 10.96 3.40
N LEU A 31 3.49 11.04 2.26
CA LEU A 31 4.10 10.90 0.95
C LEU A 31 4.34 12.27 0.33
N ARG A 32 5.58 12.52 -0.09
CA ARG A 32 5.91 13.67 -0.95
C ARG A 32 6.24 13.16 -2.35
N LEU A 33 5.47 13.62 -3.33
CA LEU A 33 5.52 13.15 -4.70
C LEU A 33 5.80 14.31 -5.63
N ARG A 34 6.74 14.14 -6.57
CA ARG A 34 7.10 15.16 -7.55
C ARG A 34 6.94 14.67 -8.96
N ARG A 35 6.49 15.54 -9.87
CA ARG A 35 6.41 15.24 -11.30
C ARG A 35 6.69 16.47 -12.16
N SER A 36 7.57 16.28 -13.13
CA SER A 36 7.89 17.26 -14.16
C SER A 36 6.99 17.05 -15.39
N VAL A 37 6.31 18.11 -15.82
CA VAL A 37 5.40 18.09 -16.98
C VAL A 37 5.76 19.22 -17.93
N ARG A 38 5.85 18.91 -19.22
CA ARG A 38 6.06 19.88 -20.28
C ARG A 38 4.75 20.02 -21.08
N VAL A 39 4.19 21.23 -21.10
CA VAL A 39 2.94 21.54 -21.80
C VAL A 39 3.21 22.50 -22.95
N ASP A 40 2.85 22.09 -24.16
CA ASP A 40 2.89 22.94 -25.36
C ASP A 40 1.53 23.62 -25.46
N LEU A 41 1.46 24.86 -24.97
CA LEU A 41 0.20 25.56 -24.77
C LEU A 41 -0.47 25.94 -26.08
N ASP A 42 0.34 26.43 -27.04
CA ASP A 42 -0.15 26.80 -28.37
C ASP A 42 -0.76 25.58 -29.07
N ARG A 43 -0.08 24.44 -28.96
CA ARG A 43 -0.58 23.17 -29.49
C ARG A 43 -1.79 22.65 -28.71
N ALA A 44 -1.86 22.84 -27.39
CA ALA A 44 -3.03 22.46 -26.60
C ALA A 44 -4.29 23.24 -27.01
N HIS A 45 -4.15 24.55 -27.26
CA HIS A 45 -5.25 25.36 -27.79
C HIS A 45 -5.64 24.94 -29.20
N ALA A 46 -4.66 24.79 -30.11
CA ALA A 46 -4.90 24.40 -31.49
C ALA A 46 -5.54 23.00 -31.61
N ASP A 47 -4.95 21.98 -30.96
CA ASP A 47 -5.45 20.59 -31.00
C ASP A 47 -6.86 20.48 -30.38
N SER A 48 -7.23 21.38 -29.46
CA SER A 48 -8.53 21.38 -28.77
C SER A 48 -9.54 22.38 -29.36
N ALA A 49 -9.21 23.05 -30.47
CA ALA A 49 -10.01 24.10 -31.09
C ALA A 49 -10.41 25.24 -30.12
N LEU A 50 -9.56 25.54 -29.13
CA LEU A 50 -9.76 26.64 -28.19
C LEU A 50 -9.18 27.93 -28.75
N ALA A 51 -9.79 29.06 -28.39
CA ALA A 51 -9.22 30.36 -28.71
C ALA A 51 -7.86 30.54 -27.99
N PRO A 52 -6.94 31.32 -28.59
CA PRO A 52 -5.70 31.70 -27.90
C PRO A 52 -6.02 32.36 -26.57
N ASN A 53 -5.22 32.08 -25.54
CA ASN A 53 -5.36 32.60 -24.17
C ASN A 53 -6.53 32.04 -23.35
N VAL A 54 -7.26 31.02 -23.84
CA VAL A 54 -8.23 30.34 -22.98
C VAL A 54 -7.49 29.71 -21.78
N PRO A 55 -7.86 30.03 -20.53
CA PRO A 55 -7.12 29.57 -19.37
C PRO A 55 -7.15 28.04 -19.23
N LEU A 56 -5.96 27.43 -19.13
CA LEU A 56 -5.79 26.00 -18.87
C LEU A 56 -5.14 25.79 -17.50
N THR A 57 -5.48 24.69 -16.84
CA THR A 57 -4.89 24.28 -15.56
C THR A 57 -4.33 22.87 -15.68
N LEU A 58 -3.12 22.65 -15.19
CA LEU A 58 -2.62 21.30 -14.90
C LEU A 58 -3.08 20.91 -13.50
N ALA A 59 -3.80 19.80 -13.37
CA ALA A 59 -4.31 19.32 -12.10
C ALA A 59 -3.76 17.92 -11.79
N ALA A 60 -3.39 17.72 -10.53
CA ALA A 60 -3.19 16.40 -9.94
C ALA A 60 -4.32 16.12 -8.96
N VAL A 61 -4.88 14.91 -9.02
CA VAL A 61 -5.92 14.40 -8.12
C VAL A 61 -5.43 13.07 -7.59
N TRP A 62 -5.67 12.81 -6.31
CA TRP A 62 -5.37 11.53 -5.69
C TRP A 62 -6.65 10.82 -5.27
N THR A 63 -6.62 9.50 -5.29
CA THR A 63 -7.64 8.61 -4.73
C THR A 63 -6.93 7.49 -3.97
N SER A 64 -7.40 7.19 -2.76
CA SER A 64 -6.92 6.08 -1.93
C SER A 64 -8.03 5.05 -1.80
N THR A 65 -7.76 3.79 -2.12
CA THR A 65 -8.80 2.75 -2.02
C THR A 65 -9.08 2.32 -0.59
N GLY A 66 -8.06 2.27 0.28
CA GLY A 66 -8.22 1.79 1.65
C GLY A 66 -9.02 2.74 2.54
N SER A 67 -8.82 4.05 2.36
CA SER A 67 -9.61 5.08 3.06
C SER A 67 -10.86 5.53 2.31
N ASN A 68 -10.99 5.13 1.03
CA ASN A 68 -11.98 5.64 0.08
C ASN A 68 -11.99 7.17 -0.07
N LEU A 69 -10.90 7.84 0.30
CA LEU A 69 -10.74 9.28 0.18
C LEU A 69 -10.24 9.65 -1.21
N ARG A 70 -10.69 10.80 -1.69
CA ARG A 70 -10.24 11.42 -2.94
C ARG A 70 -10.17 12.92 -2.79
N GLY A 71 -9.20 13.55 -3.42
CA GLY A 71 -9.02 14.99 -3.30
C GLY A 71 -8.12 15.61 -4.36
N PRO A 72 -8.22 16.94 -4.57
CA PRO A 72 -7.22 17.65 -5.35
C PRO A 72 -5.87 17.58 -4.61
N ALA A 73 -4.83 17.13 -5.31
CA ALA A 73 -3.47 17.15 -4.81
C ALA A 73 -2.84 18.53 -5.06
N GLN A 74 -2.89 19.01 -6.30
CA GLN A 74 -2.40 20.33 -6.68
C GLN A 74 -3.07 20.79 -7.98
N ARG A 75 -3.21 22.11 -8.15
CA ARG A 75 -3.66 22.74 -9.38
C ARG A 75 -2.70 23.87 -9.72
N VAL A 76 -2.20 23.89 -10.94
CA VAL A 76 -1.26 24.90 -11.43
C VAL A 76 -1.86 25.52 -12.69
N PRO A 77 -2.28 26.80 -12.64
CA PRO A 77 -2.63 27.56 -13.84
C PRO A 77 -1.44 27.62 -14.79
N ILE A 78 -1.68 27.47 -16.08
CA ILE A 78 -0.64 27.57 -17.10
C ILE A 78 -0.77 28.93 -17.78
N GLU A 79 0.28 29.74 -17.65
CA GLU A 79 0.36 31.09 -18.23
C GLU A 79 1.56 31.17 -19.19
N GLY A 80 1.41 31.94 -20.27
CA GLY A 80 2.46 32.15 -21.27
C GLY A 80 2.06 31.62 -22.66
N SER A 81 3.06 31.17 -23.42
CA SER A 81 2.90 30.56 -24.76
C SER A 81 4.03 29.57 -25.04
N GLY A 82 3.83 28.71 -26.04
CA GLY A 82 4.82 27.68 -26.42
C GLY A 82 4.98 26.55 -25.40
N MET A 83 6.19 25.98 -25.35
CA MET A 83 6.54 24.84 -24.50
C MET A 83 6.94 25.30 -23.09
N LEU A 84 6.10 24.99 -22.10
CA LEU A 84 6.27 25.43 -20.72
C LEU A 84 6.56 24.23 -19.79
N PRO A 85 7.60 24.30 -18.94
CA PRO A 85 7.81 23.34 -17.87
C PRO A 85 6.91 23.68 -16.67
N VAL A 86 6.27 22.66 -16.10
CA VAL A 86 5.39 22.76 -14.93
C VAL A 86 5.77 21.65 -13.95
N GLU A 87 6.04 22.01 -12.71
CA GLU A 87 6.33 21.07 -11.62
C GLU A 87 5.11 20.87 -10.73
N LEU A 88 4.79 19.61 -10.47
CA LEU A 88 3.85 19.21 -9.43
C LEU A 88 4.66 18.72 -8.22
N ASP A 89 4.42 19.28 -7.03
CA ASP A 89 5.01 18.89 -5.75
C ASP A 89 3.87 18.69 -4.75
N VAL A 90 3.49 17.43 -4.58
CA VAL A 90 2.32 17.01 -3.83
C VAL A 90 2.75 16.42 -2.50
N ARG A 91 2.05 16.80 -1.42
CA ARG A 91 2.18 16.16 -0.11
C ARG A 91 0.85 15.54 0.27
N LEU A 92 0.86 14.23 0.51
CA LEU A 92 -0.31 13.46 0.93
C LEU A 92 -0.08 12.95 2.34
N ARG A 93 -1.08 13.12 3.21
CA ARG A 93 -0.97 12.70 4.61
C ARG A 93 -1.12 11.19 4.71
N GLY A 94 -0.22 10.54 5.44
CA GLY A 94 -0.23 9.09 5.60
C GLY A 94 -1.57 8.57 6.13
N THR A 95 -2.19 9.33 7.06
CA THR A 95 -3.47 9.01 7.71
C THR A 95 -4.68 9.03 6.76
N GLU A 96 -4.54 9.59 5.57
CA GLU A 96 -5.60 9.70 4.56
C GLU A 96 -5.45 8.65 3.46
N LEU A 97 -4.42 7.80 3.55
CA LEU A 97 -4.02 6.85 2.51
C LEU A 97 -4.19 5.40 3.00
N GLY A 98 -4.29 4.47 2.05
CA GLY A 98 -4.41 3.03 2.31
C GLY A 98 -4.70 2.28 1.01
N GLY A 99 -4.39 0.97 0.98
CA GLY A 99 -4.61 0.13 -0.19
C GLY A 99 -3.84 0.59 -1.43
N VAL A 100 -4.53 1.10 -2.44
CA VAL A 100 -3.92 1.61 -3.68
C VAL A 100 -4.09 3.11 -3.74
N LEU A 101 -2.97 3.82 -3.88
CA LEU A 101 -2.96 5.23 -4.22
C LEU A 101 -2.98 5.39 -5.74
N ILE A 102 -4.01 6.05 -6.25
CA ILE A 102 -4.18 6.40 -7.66
C ILE A 102 -3.91 7.90 -7.81
N LEU A 103 -2.99 8.25 -8.70
CA LEU A 103 -2.63 9.61 -9.09
C LEU A 103 -3.11 9.88 -10.51
N ASP A 104 -4.10 10.75 -10.63
CA ASP A 104 -4.60 11.25 -11.91
C ASP A 104 -3.98 12.63 -12.17
N THR A 105 -3.24 12.76 -13.27
CA THR A 105 -2.74 14.05 -13.76
C THR A 105 -3.51 14.42 -15.02
N ALA A 106 -4.03 15.65 -15.10
CA ALA A 106 -4.81 16.09 -16.25
C ALA A 106 -4.55 17.55 -16.61
N LEU A 107 -4.51 17.84 -17.91
CA LEU A 107 -4.64 19.19 -18.43
C LEU A 107 -6.12 19.47 -18.66
N VAL A 108 -6.66 20.50 -18.00
CA VAL A 108 -8.09 20.81 -18.03
C VAL A 108 -8.35 22.26 -18.44
N LEU A 109 -9.52 22.48 -19.04
CA LEU A 109 -10.06 23.81 -19.24
C LEU A 109 -10.38 24.43 -17.87
N ALA A 110 -9.77 25.56 -17.52
CA ALA A 110 -9.91 26.13 -16.18
C ALA A 110 -11.31 26.76 -15.98
N GLU A 111 -11.81 27.46 -16.99
CA GLU A 111 -13.08 28.17 -16.97
C GLU A 111 -13.95 27.79 -18.16
N GLY A 112 -15.27 27.82 -17.98
CA GLY A 112 -16.19 27.51 -19.08
C GLY A 112 -16.08 28.56 -20.20
N SER A 113 -16.08 28.11 -21.45
CA SER A 113 -16.09 28.97 -22.63
C SER A 113 -17.36 28.70 -23.44
N PRO A 114 -18.44 29.47 -23.21
CA PRO A 114 -19.73 29.24 -23.88
C PRO A 114 -19.68 29.56 -25.38
N ASP A 115 -18.81 30.49 -25.78
CA ASP A 115 -18.70 31.02 -27.15
C ASP A 115 -17.62 30.32 -28.00
N GLY A 116 -17.06 29.21 -27.51
CA GLY A 116 -16.07 28.42 -28.24
C GLY A 116 -16.65 27.69 -29.46
N ALA A 117 -15.77 27.22 -30.36
CA ALA A 117 -16.16 26.44 -31.53
C ALA A 117 -17.05 25.23 -31.15
N PHE A 118 -17.86 24.74 -32.09
CA PHE A 118 -18.83 23.67 -31.80
C PHE A 118 -18.20 22.40 -31.21
N ALA A 119 -16.99 22.06 -31.66
CA ALA A 119 -16.24 20.90 -31.18
C ALA A 119 -15.27 21.20 -30.02
N ALA A 120 -15.19 22.46 -29.57
CA ALA A 120 -14.27 22.84 -28.50
C ALA A 120 -14.84 22.49 -27.12
N PRO A 121 -13.99 22.13 -26.13
CA PRO A 121 -14.41 21.98 -24.74
C PRO A 121 -15.04 23.28 -24.20
N ARG A 122 -16.21 23.17 -23.53
CA ARG A 122 -16.98 24.35 -23.07
C ARG A 122 -17.18 24.43 -21.56
N ARG A 123 -17.01 23.32 -20.84
CA ARG A 123 -17.23 23.26 -19.39
C ARG A 123 -15.91 23.35 -18.65
N ALA A 124 -15.87 24.15 -17.59
CA ALA A 124 -14.75 24.12 -16.65
C ALA A 124 -14.50 22.68 -16.17
N GLY A 125 -13.24 22.27 -16.13
CA GLY A 125 -12.82 20.91 -15.82
C GLY A 125 -12.86 19.93 -16.99
N SER A 126 -13.22 20.35 -18.21
CA SER A 126 -13.11 19.49 -19.39
C SER A 126 -11.66 19.04 -19.57
N VAL A 127 -11.43 17.75 -19.74
CA VAL A 127 -10.10 17.14 -19.82
C VAL A 127 -9.60 17.15 -21.27
N LEU A 128 -8.46 17.79 -21.51
CA LEU A 128 -7.79 17.84 -22.82
C LEU A 128 -6.74 16.73 -22.94
N TRP A 129 -6.15 16.34 -21.82
CA TRP A 129 -5.16 15.27 -21.72
C TRP A 129 -5.17 14.71 -20.29
N SER A 130 -4.92 13.41 -20.14
CA SER A 130 -4.76 12.76 -18.83
C SER A 130 -3.69 11.66 -18.84
N ASP A 131 -3.15 11.41 -17.66
CA ASP A 131 -2.26 10.29 -17.35
C ASP A 131 -2.57 9.78 -15.94
N ARG A 132 -2.59 8.46 -15.78
CA ARG A 132 -2.92 7.79 -14.52
C ARG A 132 -1.77 6.90 -14.09
N ARG A 133 -1.41 6.99 -12.81
CA ARG A 133 -0.47 6.09 -12.14
C ARG A 133 -1.07 5.51 -10.87
N SER A 134 -0.75 4.25 -10.59
CA SER A 134 -1.18 3.54 -9.38
C SER A 134 0.05 3.09 -8.60
N LEU A 135 -0.02 3.23 -7.28
CA LEU A 135 0.98 2.78 -6.33
C LEU A 135 0.28 1.94 -5.26
N ARG A 136 0.76 0.72 -5.03
CA ARG A 136 0.28 -0.09 -3.90
C ARG A 136 0.93 0.40 -2.62
N LEU A 137 0.10 0.82 -1.68
CA LEU A 137 0.47 1.19 -0.32
C LEU A 137 0.20 0.00 0.58
N GLN A 138 1.23 -0.53 1.23
CA GLN A 138 1.10 -1.67 2.12
C GLN A 138 0.49 -1.25 3.48
N GLY A 139 -0.71 -0.64 3.47
CA GLY A 139 -1.40 -0.19 4.68
C GLY A 139 -2.92 -0.34 4.68
N ASP A 140 -3.47 -1.21 3.82
CA ASP A 140 -4.86 -1.72 3.99
C ASP A 140 -4.94 -2.95 4.90
N ALA A 141 -3.78 -3.52 5.28
CA ALA A 141 -3.75 -4.47 6.37
C ALA A 141 -3.76 -3.65 7.67
N ALA A 142 -4.69 -3.94 8.58
CA ALA A 142 -4.55 -3.57 9.99
C ALA A 142 -3.08 -3.79 10.37
N GLN A 143 -2.39 -2.73 10.84
CA GLN A 143 -1.00 -2.86 11.27
C GLN A 143 -0.91 -4.06 12.18
N PHE A 144 -0.06 -5.02 11.81
CA PHE A 144 0.09 -6.25 12.58
C PHE A 144 0.43 -5.83 14.02
N PRO A 145 -0.42 -6.12 15.02
CA PRO A 145 -0.23 -5.54 16.33
C PRO A 145 1.08 -6.07 16.90
N MET A 146 1.97 -5.17 17.32
CA MET A 146 3.30 -5.56 17.78
C MET A 146 3.79 -4.75 18.97
N ALA A 147 4.63 -5.36 19.80
CA ALA A 147 5.30 -4.68 20.91
C ALA A 147 6.71 -5.23 21.12
N VAL A 148 7.63 -4.37 21.56
CA VAL A 148 8.99 -4.75 21.94
C VAL A 148 9.07 -4.80 23.47
N ILE A 149 9.46 -5.93 24.04
CA ILE A 149 9.47 -6.17 25.49
C ILE A 149 10.68 -7.00 25.95
N ASP A 150 11.02 -6.93 27.24
CA ASP A 150 12.03 -7.80 27.86
C ASP A 150 11.46 -9.17 28.20
N PHE A 151 11.82 -10.21 27.44
CA PHE A 151 11.30 -11.57 27.72
C PHE A 151 11.78 -12.09 29.08
N ALA A 152 12.93 -11.64 29.58
CA ALA A 152 13.44 -12.03 30.90
C ALA A 152 12.58 -11.48 32.06
N LYS A 153 11.63 -10.59 31.78
CA LYS A 153 10.63 -10.09 32.74
C LYS A 153 9.25 -10.71 32.54
N THR A 154 9.16 -11.77 31.73
CA THR A 154 7.91 -12.46 31.39
C THR A 154 8.04 -13.98 31.62
N SER A 155 7.03 -14.74 31.22
CA SER A 155 7.07 -16.20 31.19
C SER A 155 7.65 -16.78 29.89
N PHE A 156 7.99 -15.94 28.90
CA PHE A 156 8.53 -16.40 27.63
C PHE A 156 10.02 -16.78 27.76
N PRO A 157 10.53 -17.71 26.93
CA PRO A 157 11.95 -18.06 26.97
C PRO A 157 12.85 -16.86 26.65
N ASP A 158 13.74 -16.50 27.58
CA ASP A 158 14.61 -15.31 27.49
C ASP A 158 15.45 -15.22 26.20
N ARG A 159 15.74 -16.35 25.56
CA ARG A 159 16.54 -16.44 24.33
C ARG A 159 15.70 -16.48 23.05
N ALA A 160 14.38 -16.57 23.14
CA ALA A 160 13.51 -16.46 21.98
C ALA A 160 13.57 -15.03 21.43
N ALA A 161 13.55 -14.88 20.12
CA ALA A 161 13.63 -13.58 19.46
C ALA A 161 12.26 -12.90 19.32
N TRP A 162 11.20 -13.70 19.17
CA TRP A 162 9.82 -13.24 19.08
C TRP A 162 8.86 -14.27 19.70
N HIS A 163 7.62 -13.84 19.93
CA HIS A 163 6.50 -14.68 20.31
C HIS A 163 5.22 -14.10 19.72
N LEU A 164 4.39 -14.94 19.10
CA LEU A 164 3.09 -14.52 18.59
C LEU A 164 1.99 -14.99 19.55
N GLN A 165 1.23 -14.03 20.09
CA GLN A 165 0.02 -14.29 20.83
C GLN A 165 -1.17 -14.30 19.88
N ILE A 166 -1.99 -15.33 19.98
CA ILE A 166 -3.24 -15.48 19.22
C ILE A 166 -4.34 -15.84 20.22
N GLY A 167 -5.45 -15.10 20.19
CA GLY A 167 -6.63 -15.39 20.99
C GLY A 167 -7.43 -16.55 20.42
N GLU A 168 -8.15 -17.26 21.28
CA GLU A 168 -8.92 -18.45 20.87
C GLU A 168 -10.26 -18.10 20.20
N ARG A 169 -10.78 -16.88 20.40
CA ARG A 169 -12.11 -16.48 19.91
C ARG A 169 -12.01 -15.88 18.51
N LEU A 170 -12.40 -16.64 17.50
CA LEU A 170 -12.33 -16.21 16.09
C LEU A 170 -13.20 -14.98 15.79
N GLU A 171 -14.28 -14.76 16.53
CA GLU A 171 -15.21 -13.63 16.39
C GLU A 171 -14.71 -12.37 17.09
N ALA A 172 -13.65 -12.47 17.90
CA ALA A 172 -13.08 -11.31 18.58
C ALA A 172 -12.33 -10.42 17.57
N ALA A 173 -12.24 -9.12 17.89
CA ALA A 173 -11.52 -8.16 17.07
C ALA A 173 -10.04 -8.56 16.93
N THR A 174 -9.52 -8.56 15.70
CA THR A 174 -8.14 -8.96 15.38
C THR A 174 -7.13 -8.19 16.20
N MET A 175 -7.31 -6.87 16.30
CA MET A 175 -6.40 -5.96 16.99
C MET A 175 -6.22 -6.28 18.49
N GLY A 176 -7.21 -6.90 19.11
CA GLY A 176 -7.15 -7.34 20.51
C GLY A 176 -6.81 -8.82 20.69
N SER A 177 -6.74 -9.59 19.59
CA SER A 177 -6.62 -11.05 19.59
C SER A 177 -5.34 -11.53 18.90
N LEU A 178 -4.52 -10.63 18.39
CA LEU A 178 -3.25 -10.93 17.74
C LEU A 178 -2.21 -9.95 18.28
N LEU A 179 -1.05 -10.43 18.74
CA LEU A 179 0.05 -9.56 19.16
C LEU A 179 1.41 -10.24 18.94
N LEU A 180 2.24 -9.67 18.08
CA LEU A 180 3.63 -10.08 17.88
C LEU A 180 4.53 -9.35 18.88
N LEU A 181 5.09 -10.11 19.81
CA LEU A 181 6.03 -9.63 20.80
C LEU A 181 7.46 -9.88 20.30
N ILE A 182 8.28 -8.84 20.29
CA ILE A 182 9.71 -8.90 19.93
C ILE A 182 10.53 -8.76 21.21
N ASN A 183 11.48 -9.66 21.40
CA ASN A 183 12.34 -9.63 22.58
C ASN A 183 13.42 -8.55 22.44
N GLU A 184 13.40 -7.54 23.31
CA GLU A 184 14.39 -6.45 23.30
C GLU A 184 15.82 -6.93 23.55
N ARG A 185 15.99 -8.06 24.25
CA ARG A 185 17.31 -8.66 24.51
C ARG A 185 17.89 -9.39 23.30
N ASN A 186 17.07 -9.69 22.29
CA ASN A 186 17.58 -10.18 21.02
C ASN A 186 17.90 -8.98 20.12
N GLU A 187 19.13 -8.49 20.22
CA GLU A 187 19.55 -7.27 19.51
C GLU A 187 19.34 -7.37 17.98
N THR A 188 19.52 -8.56 17.41
CA THR A 188 19.31 -8.82 15.98
C THR A 188 17.87 -8.55 15.57
N ALA A 189 16.89 -9.15 16.27
CA ALA A 189 15.47 -8.93 15.99
C ALA A 189 15.04 -7.51 16.35
N ALA A 190 15.42 -7.01 17.52
CA ALA A 190 15.05 -5.67 17.98
C ALA A 190 15.57 -4.57 17.04
N THR A 191 16.81 -4.72 16.54
CA THR A 191 17.39 -3.76 15.57
C THR A 191 16.67 -3.82 14.23
N ALA A 192 16.30 -5.01 13.74
CA ALA A 192 15.58 -5.13 12.48
C ALA A 192 14.22 -4.39 12.52
N PHE A 193 13.49 -4.50 13.64
CA PHE A 193 12.25 -3.75 13.84
C PHE A 193 12.47 -2.26 14.09
N LYS A 194 13.54 -1.87 14.79
CA LYS A 194 13.91 -0.46 14.96
C LYS A 194 14.23 0.22 13.62
N ASN A 195 14.84 -0.52 12.70
CA ASN A 195 15.21 -0.05 11.38
C ASN A 195 14.11 -0.31 10.32
N ALA A 196 12.90 -0.72 10.70
CA ALA A 196 11.88 -1.14 9.73
C ALA A 196 11.48 -0.04 8.73
N ALA A 197 11.63 1.24 9.10
CA ALA A 197 11.41 2.37 8.20
C ALA A 197 12.50 2.52 7.10
N ASN A 198 13.73 2.08 7.38
CA ASN A 198 14.83 2.07 6.42
C ASN A 198 15.76 0.86 6.67
N PRO A 199 15.30 -0.36 6.30
CA PRO A 199 15.96 -1.60 6.71
C PRO A 199 17.21 -1.86 5.87
N ARG A 200 18.31 -2.23 6.55
CA ARG A 200 19.50 -2.77 5.89
C ARG A 200 19.16 -4.13 5.25
N PRO A 201 19.97 -4.65 4.30
CA PRO A 201 19.72 -5.97 3.71
C PRO A 201 19.53 -7.09 4.74
N VAL A 202 20.31 -7.07 5.82
CA VAL A 202 20.16 -8.03 6.94
C VAL A 202 18.84 -7.86 7.69
N ASP A 203 18.38 -6.61 7.88
CA ASP A 203 17.13 -6.31 8.59
C ASP A 203 15.94 -6.81 7.76
N LYS A 204 15.99 -6.68 6.43
CA LYS A 204 14.97 -7.24 5.52
C LYS A 204 14.82 -8.75 5.67
N VAL A 205 15.94 -9.49 5.68
CA VAL A 205 15.93 -10.95 5.86
C VAL A 205 15.32 -11.34 7.21
N ILE A 206 15.67 -10.61 8.28
CA ILE A 206 15.12 -10.86 9.62
C ILE A 206 13.61 -10.58 9.66
N LEU A 207 13.17 -9.43 9.14
CA LEU A 207 11.75 -9.08 9.07
C LEU A 207 10.95 -10.12 8.26
N SER A 208 11.43 -10.49 7.07
CA SER A 208 10.80 -11.53 6.25
C SER A 208 10.73 -12.88 6.97
N THR A 209 11.77 -13.23 7.73
CA THR A 209 11.76 -14.47 8.54
C THR A 209 10.69 -14.43 9.62
N ILE A 210 10.56 -13.31 10.32
CA ILE A 210 9.62 -13.16 11.44
C ILE A 210 8.18 -13.10 10.93
N TYR A 211 7.91 -12.33 9.87
CA TYR A 211 6.59 -12.33 9.23
C TYR A 211 6.24 -13.68 8.63
N GLY A 212 7.23 -14.36 8.04
CA GLY A 212 7.12 -15.74 7.58
C GLY A 212 6.63 -16.70 8.65
N ASP A 213 7.32 -16.69 9.79
CA ASP A 213 6.99 -17.54 10.92
C ASP A 213 5.64 -17.16 11.56
N ALA A 214 5.32 -15.86 11.65
CA ALA A 214 4.03 -15.40 12.17
C ALA A 214 2.86 -15.90 11.31
N ALA A 215 2.96 -15.77 9.98
CA ALA A 215 1.96 -16.30 9.05
C ALA A 215 1.80 -17.82 9.21
N ARG A 216 2.92 -18.55 9.37
CA ARG A 216 2.90 -19.99 9.64
C ARG A 216 2.13 -20.33 10.92
N ILE A 217 2.46 -19.68 12.03
CA ILE A 217 1.79 -19.92 13.33
C ILE A 217 0.29 -19.60 13.23
N MET A 218 -0.09 -18.53 12.53
CA MET A 218 -1.49 -18.15 12.33
C MET A 218 -2.28 -19.21 11.55
N ILE A 219 -1.75 -19.71 10.44
CA ILE A 219 -2.39 -20.79 9.67
C ILE A 219 -2.48 -22.07 10.49
N GLU A 220 -1.41 -22.45 11.18
CA GLU A 220 -1.44 -23.63 12.05
C GLU A 220 -2.44 -23.50 13.20
N HIS A 221 -2.64 -22.29 13.73
CA HIS A 221 -3.67 -22.02 14.73
C HIS A 221 -5.08 -22.14 14.11
N ALA A 222 -5.31 -21.52 12.95
CA ALA A 222 -6.59 -21.55 12.26
C ALA A 222 -7.03 -22.98 11.91
N LEU A 223 -6.15 -23.78 11.30
CA LEU A 223 -6.47 -25.14 10.86
C LEU A 223 -6.76 -26.10 12.03
N ARG A 224 -6.16 -25.85 13.20
CA ARG A 224 -6.45 -26.61 14.43
C ARG A 224 -7.77 -26.23 15.09
N HIS A 225 -8.32 -25.06 14.77
CA HIS A 225 -9.58 -24.61 15.36
C HIS A 225 -10.77 -25.30 14.67
N GLY A 226 -11.57 -26.04 15.44
CA GLY A 226 -12.67 -26.86 14.92
C GLY A 226 -13.75 -26.05 14.20
N ASP A 227 -14.03 -24.85 14.68
CA ASP A 227 -15.05 -23.95 14.10
C ASP A 227 -14.56 -23.18 12.86
N PHE A 228 -13.29 -23.33 12.49
CA PHE A 228 -12.74 -22.70 11.28
C PHE A 228 -13.02 -23.59 10.07
N GLY A 229 -13.93 -23.20 9.19
CA GLY A 229 -14.34 -24.02 8.03
C GLY A 229 -14.73 -23.18 6.83
N ASP A 230 -14.99 -23.85 5.71
CA ASP A 230 -15.33 -23.21 4.43
C ASP A 230 -16.60 -22.34 4.52
N ASP A 231 -17.57 -22.77 5.33
CA ASP A 231 -18.84 -22.07 5.53
C ASP A 231 -18.80 -21.08 6.72
N ALA A 232 -17.64 -20.90 7.36
CA ALA A 232 -17.52 -20.02 8.51
C ALA A 232 -17.59 -18.55 8.08
N ALA A 233 -18.59 -17.84 8.60
CA ALA A 233 -18.77 -16.41 8.37
C ALA A 233 -18.40 -15.64 9.64
N PHE A 234 -17.26 -14.95 9.59
CA PHE A 234 -16.82 -14.08 10.68
C PHE A 234 -17.11 -12.61 10.35
N GLY A 235 -17.32 -11.80 11.38
CA GLY A 235 -17.50 -10.35 11.20
C GLY A 235 -16.27 -9.69 10.59
N GLU A 236 -16.46 -8.57 9.90
CA GLU A 236 -15.36 -7.73 9.43
C GLU A 236 -14.42 -7.38 10.60
N ASP A 237 -13.11 -7.35 10.33
CA ASP A 237 -12.02 -7.09 11.29
C ASP A 237 -11.85 -8.11 12.43
N SER A 238 -12.60 -9.22 12.41
CA SER A 238 -12.44 -10.32 13.38
C SER A 238 -11.20 -11.17 13.09
N LEU A 239 -10.69 -11.87 14.11
CA LEU A 239 -9.56 -12.79 13.98
C LEU A 239 -9.83 -13.85 12.89
N GLY A 240 -11.02 -14.42 12.86
CA GLY A 240 -11.43 -15.39 11.86
C GLY A 240 -11.42 -14.82 10.44
N SER A 241 -11.91 -13.59 10.24
CA SER A 241 -11.86 -12.92 8.92
C SER A 241 -10.41 -12.69 8.44
N THR A 242 -9.51 -12.31 9.37
CA THR A 242 -8.08 -12.14 9.10
C THR A 242 -7.42 -13.48 8.72
N LEU A 243 -7.74 -14.56 9.43
CA LEU A 243 -7.20 -15.90 9.16
C LEU A 243 -7.71 -16.48 7.83
N ILE A 244 -8.99 -16.24 7.47
CA ILE A 244 -9.53 -16.58 6.14
C ILE A 244 -8.75 -15.81 5.07
N GLY A 245 -8.62 -14.49 5.21
CA GLY A 245 -7.90 -13.65 4.26
C GLY A 245 -6.45 -14.11 4.05
N LEU A 246 -5.76 -14.50 5.13
CA LEU A 246 -4.40 -15.06 5.07
C LEU A 246 -4.37 -16.39 4.30
N CYS A 247 -5.31 -17.31 4.56
CA CYS A 247 -5.41 -18.57 3.83
C CYS A 247 -5.67 -18.36 2.33
N THR A 248 -6.63 -17.49 1.99
CA THR A 248 -6.95 -17.16 0.58
C THR A 248 -5.77 -16.52 -0.14
N THR A 249 -4.98 -15.70 0.55
CA THR A 249 -3.81 -15.04 -0.03
C THR A 249 -2.68 -16.03 -0.30
N LEU A 250 -2.38 -16.93 0.65
CA LEU A 250 -1.26 -17.87 0.53
C LEU A 250 -1.60 -19.11 -0.30
N PHE A 251 -2.87 -19.52 -0.33
CA PHE A 251 -3.34 -20.70 -1.04
C PHE A 251 -4.56 -20.39 -1.90
N PRO A 252 -4.39 -19.60 -2.98
CA PRO A 252 -5.50 -19.20 -3.82
C PRO A 252 -6.18 -20.42 -4.44
N GLY A 253 -7.50 -20.53 -4.23
CA GLY A 253 -8.33 -21.61 -4.77
C GLY A 253 -8.37 -22.90 -3.95
N ALA A 254 -7.63 -23.00 -2.84
CA ALA A 254 -7.74 -24.12 -1.90
C ALA A 254 -8.84 -23.85 -0.87
N SER A 255 -9.60 -24.88 -0.52
CA SER A 255 -10.55 -24.80 0.60
C SER A 255 -9.86 -24.99 1.95
N ILE A 256 -10.45 -24.48 3.03
CA ILE A 256 -9.93 -24.66 4.40
C ILE A 256 -9.89 -26.15 4.76
N ASN A 257 -10.89 -26.92 4.33
CA ASN A 257 -10.92 -28.37 4.56
C ASN A 257 -9.80 -29.10 3.80
N GLU A 258 -9.46 -28.67 2.57
CA GLU A 258 -8.33 -29.21 1.83
C GLU A 258 -6.99 -28.88 2.52
N LEU A 259 -6.81 -27.65 2.99
CA LEU A 259 -5.62 -27.24 3.72
C LEU A 259 -5.44 -28.04 5.02
N ARG A 260 -6.52 -28.25 5.77
CA ARG A 260 -6.52 -29.10 6.97
C ARG A 260 -6.16 -30.55 6.63
N LEU A 261 -6.76 -31.11 5.59
CA LEU A 261 -6.47 -32.48 5.16
C LEU A 261 -4.99 -32.65 4.76
N ARG A 262 -4.42 -31.69 4.05
CA ARG A 262 -2.99 -31.69 3.69
C ARG A 262 -2.09 -31.59 4.91
N GLN A 263 -2.43 -30.73 5.86
CA GLN A 263 -1.71 -30.60 7.14
C GLN A 263 -1.72 -31.93 7.91
N GLU A 264 -2.84 -32.65 7.94
CA GLU A 264 -2.97 -33.94 8.63
C GLU A 264 -2.27 -35.09 7.90
N GLN A 265 -2.43 -35.18 6.58
CA GLN A 265 -1.89 -36.29 5.78
C GLN A 265 -0.40 -36.17 5.51
N SER A 266 0.12 -34.95 5.35
CA SER A 266 1.52 -34.70 5.00
C SER A 266 2.05 -33.42 5.63
N PRO A 267 2.19 -33.38 6.98
CA PRO A 267 2.59 -32.17 7.71
C PRO A 267 3.89 -31.54 7.20
N SER A 268 4.89 -32.36 6.86
CA SER A 268 6.20 -31.87 6.38
C SER A 268 6.14 -31.27 4.97
N LEU A 269 5.30 -31.83 4.10
CA LEU A 269 5.07 -31.27 2.76
C LEU A 269 4.29 -29.96 2.89
N PHE A 270 3.22 -29.94 3.69
CA PHE A 270 2.44 -28.74 3.96
C PHE A 270 3.29 -27.59 4.52
N ALA A 271 4.21 -27.89 5.45
CA ALA A 271 5.15 -26.89 5.97
C ALA A 271 6.07 -26.31 4.87
N SER A 272 6.49 -27.13 3.91
CA SER A 272 7.32 -26.70 2.77
C SER A 272 6.52 -25.83 1.79
N GLU A 273 5.27 -26.19 1.54
CA GLU A 273 4.34 -25.43 0.69
C GLU A 273 4.03 -24.07 1.31
N LEU A 274 3.79 -24.03 2.62
CA LEU A 274 3.59 -22.80 3.37
C LEU A 274 4.83 -21.92 3.36
N GLN A 275 6.01 -22.50 3.56
CA GLN A 275 7.27 -21.77 3.47
C GLN A 275 7.51 -21.17 2.07
N ALA A 276 7.11 -21.88 1.01
CA ALA A 276 7.14 -21.36 -0.36
C ALA A 276 6.12 -20.23 -0.56
N ALA A 277 4.89 -20.40 -0.07
CA ALA A 277 3.80 -19.43 -0.24
C ALA A 277 4.08 -18.08 0.43
N VAL A 278 4.75 -18.07 1.59
CA VAL A 278 5.04 -16.81 2.30
C VAL A 278 6.21 -16.03 1.68
N GLY A 279 6.98 -16.63 0.75
CA GLY A 279 7.98 -15.89 -0.02
C GLY A 279 9.14 -15.32 0.81
N ILE A 280 9.53 -15.97 1.91
CA ILE A 280 10.57 -15.52 2.87
C ILE A 280 11.90 -15.13 2.17
N TRP A 281 12.16 -15.67 0.97
CA TRP A 281 13.41 -15.51 0.22
C TRP A 281 13.32 -14.65 -1.04
N GLU A 282 12.17 -14.06 -1.37
CA GLU A 282 11.99 -13.27 -2.60
C GLU A 282 12.40 -11.79 -2.45
N VAL A 283 12.83 -11.37 -1.25
CA VAL A 283 13.19 -9.98 -0.90
C VAL A 283 14.71 -9.76 -0.78
N VAL A 284 15.52 -10.59 -1.44
CA VAL A 284 16.99 -10.40 -1.53
C VAL A 284 17.35 -9.52 -2.72
#